data_AF-A0A9E3SIX4-F1
#
_entry.id   AF-A0A9E3SIX4-F1
#
_cell.length_a   1.000
_cell.length_b   1.000
_cell.length_c   1.000
_cell.angle_alpha   90.00
_cell.angle_beta   90.00
_cell.angle_gamma   90.00
#
_symmetry.space_group_name_H-M   'P 1'
#
loop_
_entity.id
_entity.type
_entity.pdbx_description
1 polymer ?
#
loop_
_entity_poly.entity_id
_entity_poly.type
_entity_poly.pdbx_seq_one_letter_code
_entity_poly.pdbx_strand_id
1 'polypeptide(L)'
;TRTAARAEQEAIEARIRGLAAELAQLDGELEAIAAREALSRKSLARLDDLQRRGFVSPAQRQQKEEESLDQRSRRHAALRTRLALEREIAGLASAASEARARTRAQLSALDAQLAALDQERIERRAQAESLVTAPAAGTVAAVLVEPGQVVGAGMGLLTLLPEGAPLQAHLFAPSRAVGFIRAGQDVLVRYPAFPYQKFGSHRARVVSVSRSAISPAELGFAPPDGSREPLYRVKVALDSQTVSAYGHAEPLQAGMQVEADVLLDRRRLIEWVFEPLLSLAGRA
;
A
#
# COMPACT_ATOMS: atom_id res chain seq x y z
N THR A 1 -15.87 22.10 19.65
CA THR A 1 -16.80 21.92 18.50
C THR A 1 -17.87 20.88 18.79
N ARG A 2 -17.53 19.63 19.15
CA ARG A 2 -18.53 18.57 19.48
C ARG A 2 -19.47 18.94 20.63
N THR A 3 -18.96 19.57 21.68
CA THR A 3 -19.76 20.03 22.83
C THR A 3 -20.74 21.14 22.44
N ALA A 4 -20.32 22.09 21.60
CA ALA A 4 -21.17 23.17 21.10
C ALA A 4 -22.29 22.64 20.18
N ALA A 5 -21.97 21.74 19.25
CA ALA A 5 -22.98 21.13 18.36
C ALA A 5 -24.01 20.29 19.14
N ARG A 6 -23.56 19.61 20.21
CA ARG A 6 -24.46 18.87 21.10
C ARG A 6 -25.37 19.80 21.90
N ALA A 7 -24.81 20.87 22.47
CA ALA A 7 -25.59 21.86 23.21
C ALA A 7 -26.64 22.56 22.31
N GLU A 8 -26.29 22.86 21.06
CA GLU A 8 -27.22 23.42 20.08
C GLU A 8 -28.37 22.45 19.75
N GLN A 9 -28.07 21.17 19.53
CA GLN A 9 -29.11 20.15 19.31
C GLN A 9 -30.03 19.99 20.52
N GLU A 10 -29.46 19.92 21.73
CA GLU A 10 -30.22 19.81 22.97
C GLU A 10 -31.13 21.04 23.18
N ALA A 11 -30.67 22.24 22.82
CA ALA A 11 -31.46 23.46 22.89
C ALA A 11 -32.65 23.45 21.90
N ILE A 12 -32.42 23.06 20.65
CA ILE A 12 -33.50 22.96 19.64
C ILE A 12 -34.53 21.91 20.05
N GLU A 13 -34.08 20.74 20.53
CA GLU A 13 -34.98 19.70 21.02
C GLU A 13 -35.78 20.14 22.25
N ALA A 14 -35.15 20.85 23.19
CA ALA A 14 -35.85 21.41 24.33
C ALA A 14 -36.92 22.41 23.90
N ARG A 15 -36.63 23.24 22.89
CA ARG A 15 -37.61 24.18 22.32
C ARG A 15 -38.78 23.47 21.66
N ILE A 16 -38.51 22.43 20.85
CA ILE A 16 -39.56 21.59 20.24
C ILE A 16 -40.44 20.95 21.31
N ARG A 17 -39.85 20.39 22.38
CA ARG A 17 -40.60 19.81 23.49
C ARG A 17 -41.49 20.83 24.19
N GLY A 18 -40.99 22.05 24.41
CA GLY A 18 -41.77 23.15 24.97
C GLY A 18 -42.97 23.53 24.11
N LEU A 19 -42.76 23.74 22.81
CA LEU A 19 -43.84 24.06 21.86
C LEU A 19 -44.84 22.92 21.70
N ALA A 20 -44.39 21.66 21.76
CA ALA A 20 -45.29 20.50 21.71
C ALA A 20 -46.18 20.42 22.95
N ALA A 21 -45.68 20.79 24.13
CA ALA A 21 -46.49 20.90 25.34
C ALA A 21 -47.52 22.04 25.25
N GLU A 22 -47.13 23.19 24.69
CA GLU A 22 -48.04 24.31 24.43
C GLU A 22 -49.13 23.94 23.42
N LEU A 23 -48.77 23.21 22.36
CA LEU A 23 -49.72 22.66 21.38
C LEU A 23 -50.71 21.70 22.05
N ALA A 24 -50.24 20.81 22.92
CA ALA A 24 -51.10 19.87 23.64
C ALA A 24 -52.07 20.59 24.59
N GLN A 25 -51.64 21.67 25.23
CA GLN A 25 -52.54 22.51 26.05
C GLN A 25 -53.61 23.18 25.18
N LEU A 26 -53.21 23.76 24.04
CA LEU A 26 -54.13 24.40 23.10
C LEU A 26 -55.13 23.41 22.49
N ASP A 27 -54.72 22.18 22.24
CA ASP A 27 -55.61 21.10 21.79
C ASP A 27 -56.69 20.79 22.84
N GLY A 28 -56.33 20.75 24.13
CA GLY A 28 -57.30 20.63 25.23
C GLY A 28 -58.27 21.80 25.32
N GLU A 29 -57.79 23.04 25.09
CA GLU A 29 -58.66 24.23 25.03
C GLU A 29 -59.62 24.18 23.83
N LEU A 30 -59.15 23.71 22.67
CA LEU A 30 -59.96 23.53 21.47
C LEU A 30 -61.06 22.47 21.68
N GLU A 31 -60.77 21.39 22.39
CA GLU A 31 -61.78 20.39 22.77
C GLU A 31 -62.87 21.00 23.66
N ALA A 32 -62.47 21.79 24.67
CA ALA A 32 -63.41 22.48 25.54
C ALA A 32 -64.30 23.49 24.78
N ILE A 33 -63.71 24.27 23.86
CA ILE A 33 -64.44 25.19 22.99
C ILE A 33 -65.42 24.42 22.09
N ALA A 34 -64.99 23.30 21.49
CA ALA A 34 -65.83 22.48 20.63
C ALA A 34 -67.03 21.88 21.39
N ALA A 35 -66.82 21.41 22.62
CA ALA A 35 -67.89 20.93 23.48
C ALA A 35 -68.90 22.04 23.81
N ARG A 36 -68.41 23.24 24.12
CA ARG A 36 -69.25 24.40 24.44
C ARG A 36 -70.05 24.89 23.22
N GLU A 37 -69.44 24.87 22.03
CA GLU A 37 -70.10 25.15 20.75
C GLU A 37 -71.24 24.16 20.46
N ALA A 38 -71.01 22.86 20.71
CA ALA A 38 -72.04 21.83 20.53
C ALA A 38 -73.24 22.03 21.48
N LEU A 39 -72.99 22.43 22.73
CA LEU A 39 -74.03 22.79 23.69
C LEU A 39 -74.79 24.05 23.27
N SER A 40 -74.08 25.07 22.77
CA SER A 40 -74.69 26.31 22.27
C SER A 40 -75.62 26.04 21.09
N ARG A 41 -75.21 25.20 20.13
CA ARG A 41 -76.07 24.75 19.01
C ARG A 41 -77.31 24.01 19.46
N LYS A 42 -77.20 23.09 20.42
CA LYS A 42 -78.36 22.38 21.01
C LYS A 42 -79.33 23.36 21.68
N SER A 43 -78.78 24.38 22.37
CA SER A 43 -79.57 25.40 23.06
C SER A 43 -80.31 26.30 22.07
N LEU A 44 -79.65 26.72 20.98
CA LEU A 44 -80.27 27.45 19.89
C LEU A 44 -81.40 26.69 19.22
N ALA A 45 -81.20 25.40 18.91
CA ALA A 45 -82.24 24.57 18.31
C ALA A 45 -83.48 24.46 19.23
N ARG A 46 -83.28 24.39 20.55
CA ARG A 46 -84.38 24.38 21.52
C ARG A 46 -85.09 25.73 21.60
N LEU A 47 -84.35 26.85 21.61
CA LEU A 47 -84.94 28.18 21.59
C LEU A 47 -85.73 28.43 20.31
N ASP A 48 -85.28 27.89 19.18
CA ASP A 48 -85.97 28.04 17.89
C ASP A 48 -87.31 27.29 17.87
N ASP A 49 -87.40 26.09 18.46
CA ASP A 49 -88.68 25.37 18.65
C ASP A 49 -89.61 26.12 19.64
N LEU A 50 -89.08 26.64 20.74
CA LEU A 50 -89.86 27.40 21.73
C LEU A 50 -90.37 28.73 21.18
N GLN A 51 -89.59 29.42 20.35
CA GLN A 51 -90.00 30.66 19.68
C GLN A 51 -91.14 30.40 18.69
N ARG A 52 -91.10 29.31 17.91
CA ARG A 52 -92.20 28.93 17.00
C ARG A 52 -93.52 28.70 17.74
N ARG A 53 -93.44 28.26 19.00
CA ARG A 53 -94.58 28.05 19.89
C ARG A 53 -94.96 29.29 20.70
N GLY A 54 -94.25 30.41 20.53
CA GLY A 54 -94.53 31.70 21.19
C GLY A 54 -94.01 31.84 22.62
N PHE A 55 -93.19 30.91 23.12
CA PHE A 55 -92.75 30.88 24.53
C PHE A 55 -91.44 31.65 24.81
N VAL A 56 -90.77 32.19 23.78
CA VAL A 56 -89.46 32.85 23.91
C VAL A 56 -89.43 34.11 23.04
N SER A 57 -88.80 35.17 23.55
CA SER A 57 -88.62 36.44 22.82
C SER A 57 -87.58 36.30 21.70
N PRO A 58 -87.81 36.90 20.51
CA PRO A 58 -86.81 36.96 19.44
C PRO A 58 -85.44 37.51 19.90
N ALA A 59 -85.45 38.45 20.85
CA ALA A 59 -84.22 39.02 21.41
C ALA A 59 -83.38 37.98 22.18
N GLN A 60 -84.02 37.03 22.88
CA GLN A 60 -83.33 35.95 23.59
C GLN A 60 -82.70 34.95 22.63
N ARG A 61 -83.37 34.65 21.49
CA ARG A 61 -82.77 33.81 20.44
C ARG A 61 -81.56 34.51 19.82
N GLN A 62 -81.71 35.78 19.45
CA GLN A 62 -80.64 36.56 18.84
C GLN A 62 -79.41 36.66 19.75
N GLN A 63 -79.60 36.90 21.05
CA GLN A 63 -78.50 36.93 22.01
C GLN A 63 -77.72 35.60 22.06
N LYS A 64 -78.42 34.47 21.99
CA LYS A 64 -77.78 33.15 21.98
C LYS A 64 -77.07 32.86 20.65
N GLU A 65 -77.59 33.40 19.55
CA GLU A 65 -77.00 33.26 18.21
C GLU A 65 -75.67 34.02 18.13
N GLU A 66 -75.65 35.25 18.62
CA GLU A 66 -74.44 36.06 18.76
C GLU A 66 -73.38 35.35 19.63
N GLU A 67 -73.77 34.77 20.76
CA GLU A 67 -72.86 34.00 21.62
C GLU A 67 -72.28 32.75 20.90
N SER A 68 -73.08 32.08 20.07
CA SER A 68 -72.59 30.97 19.25
C SER A 68 -71.63 31.41 18.15
N LEU A 69 -71.86 32.57 17.53
CA LEU A 69 -70.97 33.13 16.53
C LEU A 69 -69.62 33.55 17.15
N ASP A 70 -69.65 34.14 18.35
CA ASP A 70 -68.44 34.48 19.11
C ASP A 70 -67.62 33.23 19.44
N GLN A 71 -68.27 32.14 19.90
CA GLN A 71 -67.59 30.86 20.13
C GLN A 71 -66.94 30.28 18.87
N ARG A 72 -67.60 30.37 17.71
CA ARG A 72 -67.03 29.95 16.42
C ARG A 72 -65.81 30.81 16.05
N SER A 73 -65.89 32.13 16.24
CA SER A 73 -64.77 33.04 16.02
C SER A 73 -63.56 32.69 16.89
N ARG A 74 -63.78 32.44 18.20
CA ARG A 74 -62.73 32.00 19.13
C ARG A 74 -62.09 30.69 18.70
N ARG A 75 -62.90 29.71 18.27
CA ARG A 75 -62.39 28.43 17.74
C ARG A 75 -61.50 28.64 16.51
N HIS A 76 -61.93 29.46 15.55
CA HIS A 76 -61.13 29.76 14.37
C HIS A 76 -59.83 30.49 14.71
N ALA A 77 -59.84 31.38 15.71
CA ALA A 77 -58.62 31.99 16.22
C ALA A 77 -57.65 30.95 16.82
N ALA A 78 -58.14 30.07 17.69
CA ALA A 78 -57.33 29.01 18.29
C ALA A 78 -56.76 28.03 17.24
N LEU A 79 -57.54 27.65 16.22
CA LEU A 79 -57.06 26.81 15.12
C LEU A 79 -55.95 27.48 14.30
N ARG A 80 -55.99 28.80 14.11
CA ARG A 80 -54.89 29.54 13.45
C ARG A 80 -53.62 29.50 14.30
N THR A 81 -53.74 29.68 15.61
CA THR A 81 -52.61 29.57 16.55
C THR A 81 -52.01 28.17 16.55
N ARG A 82 -52.87 27.13 16.57
CA ARG A 82 -52.46 25.72 16.48
C ARG A 82 -51.63 25.45 15.23
N LEU A 83 -52.12 25.91 14.08
CA LEU A 83 -51.41 25.77 12.80
C LEU A 83 -50.07 26.51 12.79
N ALA A 84 -49.98 27.67 13.45
CA ALA A 84 -48.73 28.41 13.57
C ALA A 84 -47.70 27.66 14.42
N LEU A 85 -48.10 27.10 15.57
CA LEU A 85 -47.25 26.28 16.42
C LEU A 85 -46.79 25.00 15.70
N GLU A 86 -47.67 24.32 14.98
CA GLU A 86 -47.31 23.13 14.18
C GLU A 86 -46.25 23.44 13.12
N ARG A 87 -46.37 24.60 12.43
CA ARG A 87 -45.37 25.05 11.45
C ARG A 87 -44.03 25.38 12.12
N GLU A 88 -44.06 26.02 13.28
CA GLU A 88 -42.84 26.34 14.04
C GLU A 88 -42.12 25.07 14.48
N ILE A 89 -42.85 24.09 15.02
CA ILE A 89 -42.32 22.78 15.39
C ILE A 89 -41.70 22.07 14.18
N ALA A 90 -42.41 22.05 13.04
CA ALA A 90 -41.90 21.43 11.82
C ALA A 90 -40.63 22.14 11.29
N GLY A 91 -40.58 23.47 11.35
CA GLY A 91 -39.41 24.26 10.99
C GLY A 91 -38.20 23.95 11.88
N LEU A 92 -38.40 23.90 13.19
CA LEU A 92 -37.36 23.53 14.15
C LEU A 92 -36.88 22.09 13.96
N ALA A 93 -37.79 21.14 13.69
CA ALA A 93 -37.43 19.76 13.43
C ALA A 93 -36.57 19.62 12.15
N SER A 94 -36.90 20.36 11.10
CA SER A 94 -36.08 20.43 9.87
C SER A 94 -34.69 21.02 10.16
N ALA A 95 -34.63 22.13 10.89
CA ALA A 95 -33.37 22.76 11.29
C ALA A 95 -32.49 21.82 12.14
N ALA A 96 -33.10 21.07 13.06
CA ALA A 96 -32.39 20.07 13.86
C ALA A 96 -31.78 18.98 12.98
N SER A 97 -32.55 18.44 12.03
CA SER A 97 -32.08 17.41 11.09
C SER A 97 -30.91 17.92 10.24
N GLU A 98 -31.02 19.15 9.72
CA GLU A 98 -29.97 19.78 8.93
C GLU A 98 -28.69 20.00 9.74
N ALA A 99 -28.81 20.50 10.98
CA ALA A 99 -27.67 20.64 11.88
C ALA A 99 -26.99 19.29 12.16
N ARG A 100 -27.77 18.21 12.41
CA ARG A 100 -27.23 16.86 12.59
C ARG A 100 -26.45 16.39 11.36
N ALA A 101 -27.01 16.58 10.17
CA ALA A 101 -26.37 16.19 8.91
C ALA A 101 -25.06 16.96 8.67
N ARG A 102 -25.05 18.28 8.91
CA ARG A 102 -23.85 19.12 8.80
C ARG A 102 -22.74 18.65 9.76
N THR A 103 -23.07 18.41 11.04
CA THR A 103 -22.08 17.90 12.01
C THR A 103 -21.53 16.53 11.58
N ARG A 104 -22.38 15.63 11.09
CA ARG A 104 -21.94 14.31 10.61
C ARG A 104 -20.98 14.43 9.42
N ALA A 105 -21.29 15.31 8.46
CA ALA A 105 -20.42 15.56 7.31
C ALA A 105 -19.05 16.14 7.74
N GLN A 106 -19.04 17.08 8.69
CA GLN A 106 -17.81 17.63 9.25
C GLN A 106 -16.96 16.57 9.96
N LEU A 107 -17.58 15.67 10.73
CA LEU A 107 -16.88 14.56 11.38
C LEU A 107 -16.26 13.62 10.35
N SER A 108 -17.03 13.18 9.35
CA SER A 108 -16.50 12.34 8.26
C SER A 108 -15.34 12.98 7.51
N ALA A 109 -15.41 14.29 7.26
CA ALA A 109 -14.32 15.02 6.61
C ALA A 109 -13.06 15.06 7.48
N LEU A 110 -13.21 15.26 8.79
CA LEU A 110 -12.09 15.28 9.73
C LEU A 110 -11.45 13.90 9.88
N ASP A 111 -12.26 12.83 9.90
CA ASP A 111 -11.77 11.45 9.95
C ASP A 111 -10.97 11.10 8.68
N ALA A 112 -11.44 11.54 7.51
CA ALA A 112 -10.70 11.37 6.26
C ALA A 112 -9.36 12.13 6.26
N GLN A 113 -9.32 13.34 6.83
CA GLN A 113 -8.08 14.11 6.99
C GLN A 113 -7.10 13.43 7.95
N LEU A 114 -7.59 12.89 9.07
CA LEU A 114 -6.75 12.12 10.00
C LEU A 114 -6.14 10.89 9.33
N ALA A 115 -6.94 10.13 8.58
CA ALA A 115 -6.44 8.98 7.85
C ALA A 115 -5.35 9.35 6.82
N ALA A 116 -5.55 10.45 6.09
CA ALA A 116 -4.55 10.96 5.15
C ALA A 116 -3.24 11.39 5.85
N LEU A 117 -3.34 12.08 6.98
CA LEU A 117 -2.17 12.50 7.77
C LEU A 117 -1.43 11.31 8.38
N ASP A 118 -2.15 10.28 8.84
CA ASP A 118 -1.52 9.05 9.34
C ASP A 118 -0.79 8.30 8.23
N GLN A 119 -1.37 8.24 7.02
CA GLN A 119 -0.70 7.67 5.85
C GLN A 119 0.57 8.46 5.52
N GLU A 120 0.49 9.79 5.43
CA GLU A 120 1.67 10.64 5.19
C GLU A 120 2.74 10.41 6.27
N ARG A 121 2.34 10.27 7.53
CA ARG A 121 3.28 9.99 8.63
C ARG A 121 4.00 8.65 8.43
N ILE A 122 3.28 7.60 8.01
CA ILE A 122 3.87 6.28 7.74
C ILE A 122 4.86 6.37 6.57
N GLU A 123 4.47 7.03 5.47
CA GLU A 123 5.32 7.22 4.29
C GLU A 123 6.59 8.01 4.63
N ARG A 124 6.46 9.10 5.38
CA ARG A 124 7.59 9.90 5.87
C ARG A 124 8.51 9.10 6.77
N ARG A 125 7.95 8.29 7.67
CA ARG A 125 8.76 7.45 8.57
C ARG A 125 9.52 6.38 7.80
N ALA A 126 8.90 5.77 6.80
CA ALA A 126 9.57 4.83 5.90
C ALA A 126 10.71 5.49 5.10
N GLN A 127 10.60 6.78 4.78
CA GLN A 127 11.67 7.54 4.10
C GLN A 127 12.79 7.99 5.05
N ALA A 128 12.48 8.27 6.32
CA ALA A 128 13.44 8.83 7.28
C ALA A 128 14.42 7.81 7.85
N GLU A 129 14.01 6.54 8.01
CA GLU A 129 14.85 5.48 8.57
C GLU A 129 15.23 4.46 7.48
N SER A 130 16.17 4.82 6.62
CA SER A 130 16.75 3.86 5.66
C SER A 130 17.81 3.01 6.35
N LEU A 131 17.38 1.94 7.02
CA LEU A 131 18.27 0.92 7.56
C LEU A 131 18.59 -0.10 6.46
N VAL A 132 19.79 0.01 5.88
CA VAL A 132 20.30 -1.00 4.94
C VAL A 132 20.89 -2.16 5.74
N THR A 133 20.24 -3.33 5.66
CA THR A 133 20.70 -4.55 6.32
C THR A 133 21.44 -5.46 5.33
N ALA A 134 22.35 -6.29 5.84
CA ALA A 134 23.05 -7.27 5.02
C ALA A 134 22.06 -8.39 4.60
N PRO A 135 21.97 -8.73 3.30
CA PRO A 135 21.04 -9.77 2.83
C PRO A 135 21.45 -11.19 3.22
N ALA A 136 22.70 -11.40 3.63
CA ALA A 136 23.24 -12.67 4.09
C ALA A 136 24.39 -12.43 5.09
N ALA A 137 24.77 -13.45 5.85
CA ALA A 137 26.02 -13.44 6.62
C ALA A 137 27.22 -13.46 5.67
N GLY A 138 28.25 -12.67 5.98
CA GLY A 138 29.38 -12.47 5.08
C GLY A 138 30.38 -11.45 5.59
N THR A 139 31.49 -11.33 4.88
CA THR A 139 32.51 -10.31 5.14
C THR A 139 32.36 -9.17 4.13
N VAL A 140 32.53 -7.92 4.58
CA VAL A 140 32.53 -6.75 3.69
C VAL A 140 33.82 -6.75 2.87
N ALA A 141 33.71 -6.89 1.55
CA ALA A 141 34.84 -6.93 0.64
C ALA A 141 35.29 -5.53 0.21
N ALA A 142 34.34 -4.61 0.02
CA ALA A 142 34.62 -3.22 -0.33
C ALA A 142 33.53 -2.29 0.22
N VAL A 143 33.95 -1.12 0.67
CA VAL A 143 33.06 -0.01 1.03
C VAL A 143 33.16 1.02 -0.08
N LEU A 144 32.04 1.36 -0.71
CA LEU A 144 31.98 2.22 -1.90
C LEU A 144 31.57 3.67 -1.56
N VAL A 145 31.16 3.92 -0.32
CA VAL A 145 30.63 5.21 0.15
C VAL A 145 31.23 5.60 1.50
N GLU A 146 31.37 6.90 1.73
CA GLU A 146 31.90 7.42 3.00
C GLU A 146 30.80 8.02 3.89
N PRO A 147 30.98 8.02 5.22
CA PRO A 147 30.05 8.69 6.14
C PRO A 147 29.86 10.17 5.78
N GLY A 148 28.60 10.61 5.63
CA GLY A 148 28.25 11.99 5.25
C GLY A 148 28.07 12.20 3.74
N GLN A 149 28.37 11.20 2.92
CA GLN A 149 28.10 11.24 1.48
C GLN A 149 26.60 11.05 1.21
N VAL A 150 26.02 11.91 0.36
CA VAL A 150 24.63 11.77 -0.10
C VAL A 150 24.57 10.63 -1.14
N VAL A 151 23.70 9.65 -0.91
CA VAL A 151 23.54 8.47 -1.77
C VAL A 151 22.12 8.40 -2.34
N GLY A 152 22.01 7.99 -3.60
CA GLY A 152 20.73 7.81 -4.29
C GLY A 152 20.21 6.37 -4.25
N ALA A 153 18.92 6.18 -4.51
CA ALA A 153 18.34 4.84 -4.63
C ALA A 153 19.01 4.04 -5.77
N GLY A 154 19.38 2.79 -5.49
CA GLY A 154 20.06 1.90 -6.44
C GLY A 154 21.57 2.07 -6.52
N MET A 155 22.17 3.03 -5.80
CA MET A 155 23.61 3.13 -5.68
C MET A 155 24.15 2.03 -4.75
N GLY A 156 25.17 1.31 -5.21
CA GLY A 156 25.85 0.32 -4.37
C GLY A 156 26.61 1.00 -3.23
N LEU A 157 26.33 0.61 -1.98
CA LEU A 157 27.01 1.15 -0.80
C LEU A 157 28.23 0.31 -0.40
N LEU A 158 28.09 -1.01 -0.48
CA LEU A 158 29.10 -1.98 -0.07
C LEU A 158 28.98 -3.25 -0.89
N THR A 159 30.09 -3.97 -1.00
CA THR A 159 30.13 -5.30 -1.61
C THR A 159 30.31 -6.32 -0.49
N LEU A 160 29.38 -7.26 -0.38
CA LEU A 160 29.41 -8.33 0.62
C LEU A 160 29.85 -9.64 -0.03
N LEU A 161 30.79 -10.34 0.61
CA LEU A 161 31.18 -11.71 0.27
C LEU A 161 30.49 -12.68 1.24
N PRO A 162 29.52 -13.49 0.80
CA PRO A 162 28.79 -14.41 1.68
C PRO A 162 29.71 -15.44 2.34
N GLU A 163 29.47 -15.75 3.61
CA GLU A 163 30.18 -16.82 4.32
C GLU A 163 29.84 -18.20 3.72
N GLY A 164 30.84 -19.06 3.59
CA GLY A 164 30.67 -20.45 3.13
C GLY A 164 30.49 -20.64 1.62
N ALA A 165 30.53 -19.58 0.81
CA ALA A 165 30.52 -19.70 -0.65
C ALA A 165 31.93 -20.08 -1.16
N PRO A 166 32.13 -21.26 -1.78
CA PRO A 166 33.43 -21.62 -2.33
C PRO A 166 33.76 -20.73 -3.54
N LEU A 167 35.02 -20.29 -3.64
CA LEU A 167 35.51 -19.55 -4.80
C LEU A 167 35.47 -20.46 -6.03
N GLN A 168 35.00 -19.88 -7.12
CA GLN A 168 34.96 -20.49 -8.44
C GLN A 168 35.83 -19.68 -9.39
N ALA A 169 36.59 -20.35 -10.24
CA ALA A 169 37.32 -19.69 -11.30
C ALA A 169 36.40 -19.45 -12.50
N HIS A 170 36.40 -18.23 -13.02
CA HIS A 170 35.75 -17.88 -14.27
C HIS A 170 36.82 -17.74 -15.36
N LEU A 171 36.84 -18.71 -16.26
CA LEU A 171 37.73 -18.73 -17.41
C LEU A 171 37.00 -18.21 -18.64
N PHE A 172 37.74 -17.61 -19.57
CA PHE A 172 37.18 -17.07 -20.81
C PHE A 172 37.89 -17.73 -22.00
N ALA A 173 37.15 -18.56 -22.74
CA ALA A 173 37.67 -19.34 -23.85
C ALA A 173 37.17 -18.79 -25.19
N PRO A 174 38.01 -18.74 -26.25
CA PRO A 174 37.58 -18.33 -27.57
C PRO A 174 36.65 -19.36 -28.22
N SER A 175 35.85 -18.92 -29.19
CA SER A 175 34.90 -19.76 -29.95
C SER A 175 35.53 -21.04 -30.53
N ARG A 176 36.81 -20.99 -30.94
CA ARG A 176 37.54 -22.16 -31.46
C ARG A 176 37.77 -23.26 -30.41
N ALA A 177 37.90 -22.88 -29.14
CA ALA A 177 38.20 -23.80 -28.05
C ALA A 177 36.91 -24.29 -27.36
N VAL A 178 35.87 -23.44 -27.27
CA VAL A 178 34.64 -23.75 -26.53
C VAL A 178 33.92 -25.00 -27.05
N GLY A 179 34.02 -25.30 -28.35
CA GLY A 179 33.37 -26.48 -28.96
C GLY A 179 33.86 -27.82 -28.41
N PHE A 180 35.04 -27.86 -27.79
CA PHE A 180 35.64 -29.07 -27.23
C PHE A 180 35.55 -29.14 -25.70
N ILE A 181 35.12 -28.05 -25.05
CA ILE A 181 35.03 -27.96 -23.58
C ILE A 181 33.66 -28.45 -23.13
N ARG A 182 33.64 -29.38 -22.17
CA ARG A 182 32.41 -29.96 -21.61
C ARG A 182 32.44 -29.92 -20.09
N ALA A 183 31.26 -29.84 -19.49
CA ALA A 183 31.11 -29.99 -18.04
C ALA A 183 31.67 -31.36 -17.60
N GLY A 184 32.37 -31.37 -16.46
CA GLY A 184 33.01 -32.55 -15.89
C GLY A 184 34.47 -32.77 -16.29
N GLN A 185 35.02 -32.04 -17.26
CA GLN A 185 36.43 -32.16 -17.63
C GLN A 185 37.36 -31.68 -16.51
N ASP A 186 38.50 -32.38 -16.38
CA ASP A 186 39.59 -31.97 -15.50
C ASP A 186 40.29 -30.74 -16.08
N VAL A 187 40.56 -29.77 -15.20
CA VAL A 187 41.25 -28.52 -15.53
C VAL A 187 42.43 -28.38 -14.61
N LEU A 188 43.56 -28.00 -15.18
CA LEU A 188 44.76 -27.68 -14.43
C LEU A 188 44.89 -26.17 -14.30
N VAL A 189 44.81 -25.67 -13.07
CA VAL A 189 44.78 -24.26 -12.72
C VAL A 189 46.13 -23.79 -12.17
N ARG A 190 46.60 -22.64 -12.65
CA ARG A 190 47.81 -21.95 -12.18
C ARG A 190 47.45 -20.53 -11.76
N TYR A 191 48.01 -20.10 -10.64
CA TYR A 191 47.81 -18.75 -10.12
C TYR A 191 49.08 -17.94 -10.37
N PRO A 192 49.08 -16.87 -11.19
CA PRO A 192 50.27 -16.06 -11.43
C PRO A 192 50.88 -15.46 -10.15
N ALA A 193 50.05 -15.18 -9.13
CA ALA A 193 50.50 -14.73 -7.81
C ALA A 193 51.35 -15.78 -7.05
N PHE A 194 51.24 -17.06 -7.42
CA PHE A 194 52.01 -18.17 -6.86
C PHE A 194 52.75 -18.90 -7.99
N PRO A 195 54.01 -18.51 -8.32
CA PRO A 195 54.74 -19.07 -9.45
C PRO A 195 54.75 -20.60 -9.47
N TYR A 196 54.18 -21.18 -10.54
CA TYR A 196 53.97 -22.63 -10.67
C TYR A 196 55.27 -23.44 -10.59
N GLN A 197 56.41 -22.84 -10.91
CA GLN A 197 57.74 -23.46 -10.81
C GLN A 197 58.07 -23.88 -9.37
N LYS A 198 57.47 -23.22 -8.37
CA LYS A 198 57.65 -23.49 -6.94
C LYS A 198 56.42 -24.15 -6.30
N PHE A 199 55.23 -23.80 -6.75
CA PHE A 199 53.97 -24.20 -6.09
C PHE A 199 53.12 -25.18 -6.91
N GLY A 200 53.61 -25.59 -8.09
CA GLY A 200 52.94 -26.55 -8.95
C GLY A 200 51.65 -26.01 -9.55
N SER A 201 50.72 -26.92 -9.79
CA SER A 201 49.47 -26.66 -10.48
C SER A 201 48.33 -27.39 -9.80
N HIS A 202 47.17 -26.74 -9.72
CA HIS A 202 46.05 -27.20 -8.92
C HIS A 202 44.98 -27.86 -9.80
N ARG A 203 44.36 -28.92 -9.29
CA ARG A 203 43.25 -29.58 -9.97
C ARG A 203 41.96 -28.81 -9.74
N ALA A 204 41.14 -28.80 -10.78
CA ALA A 204 39.84 -28.20 -10.79
C ALA A 204 38.96 -28.91 -11.82
N ARG A 205 37.65 -28.65 -11.79
CA ARG A 205 36.68 -29.29 -12.69
C ARG A 205 35.76 -28.28 -13.35
N VAL A 206 35.52 -28.45 -14.65
CA VAL A 206 34.52 -27.64 -15.36
C VAL A 206 33.13 -27.93 -14.79
N VAL A 207 32.48 -26.91 -14.25
CA VAL A 207 31.09 -26.98 -13.77
C VAL A 207 30.13 -26.74 -14.92
N SER A 208 30.35 -25.68 -15.70
CA SER A 208 29.45 -25.30 -16.79
C SER A 208 30.15 -24.41 -17.80
N VAL A 209 29.70 -24.47 -19.05
CA VAL A 209 30.10 -23.58 -20.13
C VAL A 209 28.90 -22.71 -20.51
N SER A 210 29.09 -21.39 -20.54
CA SER A 210 28.05 -20.46 -20.99
C SER A 210 27.69 -20.73 -22.45
N ARG A 211 26.39 -20.65 -22.78
CA ARG A 211 25.91 -20.79 -24.17
C ARG A 211 25.94 -19.48 -24.94
N SER A 212 26.10 -18.36 -24.25
CA SER A 212 26.25 -17.03 -24.86
C SER A 212 27.71 -16.62 -24.87
N ALA A 213 28.12 -16.02 -25.98
CA ALA A 213 29.38 -15.30 -26.08
C ALA A 213 29.26 -13.93 -25.41
N ILE A 214 30.35 -13.46 -24.82
CA ILE A 214 30.49 -12.15 -24.20
C ILE A 214 31.47 -11.35 -25.05
N SER A 215 31.09 -10.13 -25.41
CA SER A 215 31.99 -9.23 -26.15
C SER A 215 33.10 -8.73 -25.22
N PRO A 216 34.35 -8.52 -25.69
CA PRO A 216 35.41 -7.97 -24.84
C PRO A 216 35.11 -6.59 -24.26
N ALA A 217 34.17 -5.84 -24.82
CA ALA A 217 33.71 -4.55 -24.27
C ALA A 217 32.81 -4.71 -23.03
N GLU A 218 32.14 -5.86 -22.87
CA GLU A 218 31.36 -6.20 -21.69
C GLU A 218 32.22 -6.85 -20.58
N LEU A 219 33.45 -7.25 -20.91
CA LEU A 219 34.42 -7.73 -19.94
C LEU A 219 35.05 -6.52 -19.25
N GLY A 220 34.97 -6.47 -17.92
CA GLY A 220 35.63 -5.44 -17.11
C GLY A 220 37.17 -5.51 -17.08
N PHE A 221 37.79 -6.29 -17.97
CA PHE A 221 39.23 -6.44 -18.11
C PHE A 221 39.60 -6.73 -19.57
N ALA A 222 40.80 -6.31 -20.00
CA ALA A 222 41.30 -6.58 -21.34
C ALA A 222 41.83 -8.03 -21.46
N PRO A 223 41.47 -8.80 -22.50
CA PRO A 223 42.07 -10.10 -22.76
C PRO A 223 43.60 -10.00 -22.89
N PRO A 224 44.37 -10.96 -22.33
CA PRO A 224 45.84 -10.92 -22.37
C PRO A 224 46.42 -10.90 -23.80
N ASP A 225 45.69 -11.46 -24.77
CA ASP A 225 46.08 -11.55 -26.17
C ASP A 225 45.66 -10.32 -27.01
N GLY A 226 44.98 -9.34 -26.39
CA GLY A 226 44.45 -8.16 -27.08
C GLY A 226 43.36 -8.48 -28.11
N SER A 227 42.87 -9.72 -28.14
CA SER A 227 41.88 -10.15 -29.13
C SER A 227 40.52 -9.50 -28.87
N ARG A 228 39.84 -9.14 -29.97
CA ARG A 228 38.45 -8.61 -29.94
C ARG A 228 37.41 -9.67 -30.26
N GLU A 229 37.80 -10.94 -30.22
CA GLU A 229 36.90 -12.05 -30.52
C GLU A 229 35.90 -12.27 -29.39
N PRO A 230 34.67 -12.73 -29.68
CA PRO A 230 33.71 -13.12 -28.64
C PRO A 230 34.25 -14.28 -27.79
N LEU A 231 34.15 -14.14 -26.47
CA LEU A 231 34.65 -15.12 -25.50
C LEU A 231 33.49 -15.82 -24.79
N TYR A 232 33.65 -17.11 -24.51
CA TYR A 232 32.68 -17.90 -23.76
C TYR A 232 33.16 -18.11 -22.33
N ARG A 233 32.29 -17.82 -21.37
CA ARG A 233 32.60 -18.00 -19.94
C ARG A 233 32.49 -19.48 -19.55
N VAL A 234 33.56 -20.04 -19.01
CA VAL A 234 33.64 -21.39 -18.46
C VAL A 234 33.77 -21.26 -16.93
N LYS A 235 32.80 -21.81 -16.19
CA LYS A 235 32.86 -21.87 -14.73
C LYS A 235 33.59 -23.13 -14.30
N VAL A 236 34.58 -22.97 -13.42
CA VAL A 236 35.42 -24.05 -12.91
C VAL A 236 35.38 -24.07 -11.39
N ALA A 237 35.07 -25.23 -10.82
CA ALA A 237 35.14 -25.49 -9.38
C ALA A 237 36.57 -25.88 -9.01
N LEU A 238 37.14 -25.19 -8.03
CA LEU A 238 38.47 -25.46 -7.51
C LEU A 238 38.42 -26.58 -6.47
N ASP A 239 39.32 -27.57 -6.56
CA ASP A 239 39.37 -28.67 -5.60
C ASP A 239 39.86 -28.21 -4.20
N SER A 240 40.60 -27.10 -4.16
CA SER A 240 41.11 -26.48 -2.94
C SER A 240 40.88 -24.97 -2.97
N GLN A 241 40.53 -24.39 -1.82
CA GLN A 241 40.36 -22.94 -1.62
C GLN A 241 41.64 -22.27 -1.08
N THR A 242 42.70 -23.06 -0.88
CA THR A 242 44.00 -22.61 -0.37
C THR A 242 45.13 -23.13 -1.25
N VAL A 243 46.22 -22.36 -1.33
CA VAL A 243 47.48 -22.75 -1.96
C VAL A 243 48.53 -22.99 -0.87
N SER A 244 49.29 -24.08 -0.97
CA SER A 244 50.41 -24.32 -0.06
C SER A 244 51.61 -23.49 -0.51
N ALA A 245 51.85 -22.37 0.17
CA ALA A 245 52.96 -21.47 -0.09
C ALA A 245 53.87 -21.40 1.15
N TYR A 246 55.17 -21.64 0.97
CA TYR A 246 56.18 -21.53 2.04
C TYR A 246 55.84 -22.32 3.33
N GLY A 247 55.16 -23.47 3.20
CA GLY A 247 54.77 -24.31 4.34
C GLY A 247 53.47 -23.91 5.03
N HIS A 248 52.79 -22.85 4.57
CA HIS A 248 51.51 -22.40 5.09
C HIS A 248 50.40 -22.51 4.02
N ALA A 249 49.16 -22.70 4.46
CA ALA A 249 47.99 -22.70 3.58
C ALA A 249 47.49 -21.25 3.43
N GLU A 250 47.81 -20.64 2.30
CA GLU A 250 47.36 -19.29 1.97
C GLU A 250 45.99 -19.34 1.30
N PRO A 251 44.97 -18.61 1.82
CA PRO A 251 43.64 -18.58 1.21
C PRO A 251 43.65 -17.84 -0.12
N LEU A 252 42.92 -18.37 -1.09
CA LEU A 252 42.66 -17.67 -2.34
C LEU A 252 41.76 -16.45 -2.10
N GLN A 253 41.96 -15.39 -2.88
CA GLN A 253 41.18 -14.16 -2.79
C GLN A 253 40.34 -13.97 -4.05
N ALA A 254 39.12 -13.42 -3.88
CA ALA A 254 38.29 -13.03 -5.00
C ALA A 254 38.98 -11.93 -5.82
N GLY A 255 38.98 -12.06 -7.14
CA GLY A 255 39.64 -11.12 -8.06
C GLY A 255 41.07 -11.50 -8.47
N MET A 256 41.65 -12.57 -7.92
CA MET A 256 42.95 -13.08 -8.40
C MET A 256 42.86 -13.55 -9.86
N GLN A 257 43.93 -13.28 -10.63
CA GLN A 257 44.08 -13.82 -11.98
C GLN A 257 44.37 -15.32 -11.94
N VAL A 258 43.90 -16.03 -12.96
CA VAL A 258 43.99 -17.48 -13.06
C VAL A 258 44.29 -17.86 -14.50
N GLU A 259 45.29 -18.71 -14.69
CA GLU A 259 45.57 -19.40 -15.95
C GLU A 259 45.14 -20.85 -15.82
N ALA A 260 44.59 -21.42 -16.90
CA ALA A 260 44.05 -22.76 -16.84
C ALA A 260 44.21 -23.52 -18.15
N ASP A 261 44.68 -24.76 -18.03
CA ASP A 261 44.76 -25.72 -19.12
C ASP A 261 43.62 -26.74 -18.97
N VAL A 262 42.71 -26.77 -19.94
CA VAL A 262 41.60 -27.74 -19.96
C VAL A 262 42.08 -29.04 -20.64
N LEU A 263 41.96 -30.17 -19.96
CA LEU A 263 42.35 -31.46 -20.53
C LEU A 263 41.25 -31.96 -21.48
N LEU A 264 41.47 -31.81 -22.78
CA LEU A 264 40.47 -32.16 -23.81
C LEU A 264 40.42 -33.66 -24.12
N ASP A 265 41.57 -34.28 -24.39
CA ASP A 265 41.66 -35.67 -24.84
C ASP A 265 42.93 -36.34 -24.32
N ARG A 266 42.86 -37.65 -24.02
CA ARG A 266 43.99 -38.46 -23.57
C ARG A 266 44.40 -39.38 -24.71
N ARG A 267 45.35 -38.92 -25.53
CA ARG A 267 45.87 -39.71 -26.65
C ARG A 267 47.08 -40.55 -26.25
N ARG A 268 47.21 -41.74 -26.82
CA ARG A 268 48.44 -42.54 -26.65
C ARG A 268 49.51 -41.96 -27.55
N LEU A 269 50.75 -41.85 -27.05
CA LEU A 269 51.89 -41.32 -27.83
C LEU A 269 52.05 -41.98 -29.20
N ILE A 270 51.74 -43.28 -29.29
CA ILE A 270 51.81 -44.04 -30.54
C ILE A 270 50.80 -43.53 -31.58
N GLU A 271 49.62 -43.07 -31.19
CA GLU A 271 48.59 -42.55 -32.10
C GLU A 271 48.98 -41.19 -32.70
N TRP A 272 49.71 -40.37 -31.94
CA TRP A 272 50.22 -39.08 -32.41
C TRP A 272 51.31 -39.24 -33.47
N VAL A 273 52.21 -40.21 -33.32
CA VAL A 273 53.30 -40.48 -34.28
C VAL A 273 52.78 -40.96 -35.65
N PHE A 274 51.66 -41.71 -35.68
CA PHE A 274 51.10 -42.25 -36.92
C PHE A 274 49.98 -41.39 -37.55
N GLU A 275 49.59 -40.27 -36.92
CA GLU A 275 48.58 -39.33 -37.42
C GLU A 275 48.86 -38.78 -38.84
N PRO A 276 50.09 -38.38 -39.23
CA PRO A 276 50.35 -37.92 -40.59
C PRO A 276 50.18 -39.01 -41.65
N LEU A 277 50.40 -40.29 -41.30
CA LEU A 277 50.22 -41.42 -42.22
C LEU A 277 48.75 -41.85 -42.34
N LEU A 278 47.99 -41.78 -41.24
CA LEU A 278 46.56 -42.10 -41.22
C LEU A 278 45.70 -41.03 -41.89
N SER A 279 46.11 -39.75 -41.83
CA SER A 279 45.40 -38.65 -42.49
C SER A 279 45.42 -38.71 -44.03
N LEU A 280 46.40 -39.42 -44.61
CA LEU A 280 46.50 -39.66 -46.06
C LEU A 280 45.66 -40.85 -46.54
N ALA A 281 45.31 -41.79 -45.65
CA ALA A 281 44.53 -42.98 -45.98
C ALA A 281 43.01 -42.81 -45.71
N GLY A 282 42.61 -41.76 -45.00
CA GLY A 282 41.22 -41.48 -44.62
C GLY A 282 40.68 -40.19 -45.22
N ARG A 283 40.60 -40.11 -46.56
CA ARG A 283 39.78 -39.12 -47.27
C ARG A 283 38.75 -39.85 -48.14
N ALA A 284 37.66 -40.27 -47.50
CA ALA A 284 36.37 -40.59 -48.10
C ALA A 284 35.30 -40.17 -47.10
#